data_AF-A0AA43IBD9-F1
#
_entry.id   AF-A0AA43IBD9-F1
#
_cell.length_a   1.000
_cell.length_b   1.000
_cell.length_c   1.000
_cell.angle_alpha   90.00
_cell.angle_beta   90.00
_cell.angle_gamma   90.00
#
_symmetry.space_group_name_H-M   'P 1'
#
loop_
_entity.id
_entity.type
_entity.pdbx_description
1 polymer ?
#
loop_
_entity_poly.entity_id
_entity_poly.type
_entity_poly.pdbx_seq_one_letter_code
_entity_poly.pdbx_strand_id
1 'polypeptide(L)'
;MEESIFKIVFSVAPSIILILGGVLFKKFKRKTWNNPLILLFKNEKELVNETTGNLWIVGGVIMLVTVIVLRPFSSIYLIAILYLTTIILLYILTYLMIKRKRL
;
A
#
# COMPACT_ATOMS: atom_id res chain seq x y z
N MET A 1 19.08 -3.90 24.16
CA MET A 1 19.03 -2.70 23.28
C MET A 1 18.73 -3.11 21.84
N GLU A 2 19.42 -4.13 21.30
CA GLU A 2 19.22 -4.65 19.94
C GLU A 2 17.80 -5.16 19.66
N GLU A 3 17.17 -5.90 20.58
CA GLU A 3 15.78 -6.37 20.41
C GLU A 3 14.75 -5.24 20.20
N SER A 4 15.03 -4.04 20.72
CA SER A 4 14.15 -2.88 20.56
C SER A 4 14.26 -2.29 19.15
N ILE A 5 15.49 -2.23 18.61
CA ILE A 5 15.76 -1.71 17.26
C ILE A 5 15.15 -2.64 16.20
N PHE A 6 15.33 -3.95 16.35
CA PHE A 6 14.71 -4.93 15.43
C PHE A 6 13.19 -4.78 15.39
N LYS A 7 12.53 -4.67 16.55
CA LYS A 7 11.07 -4.47 16.62
C LYS A 7 10.64 -3.20 15.89
N ILE A 8 11.35 -2.09 16.06
CA ILE A 8 11.06 -0.83 15.36
C ILE A 8 11.21 -0.99 13.85
N VAL A 9 12.31 -1.60 13.39
CA VAL A 9 12.56 -1.82 11.95
C VAL A 9 11.46 -2.68 11.33
N PHE A 10 11.11 -3.81 11.94
CA PHE A 10 10.02 -4.68 11.47
C PHE A 10 8.67 -3.98 11.52
N SER A 11 8.47 -3.05 12.45
CA SER A 11 7.24 -2.28 12.56
C SER A 11 7.05 -1.29 11.41
N VAL A 12 8.15 -0.71 10.96
CA VAL A 12 8.17 0.33 9.92
C VAL A 12 8.26 -0.27 8.51
N ALA A 13 8.89 -1.44 8.36
CA ALA A 13 9.12 -2.08 7.07
C ALA A 13 7.86 -2.21 6.18
N PRO A 14 6.68 -2.62 6.69
CA PRO A 14 5.46 -2.71 5.86
C PRO A 14 5.05 -1.37 5.24
N SER A 15 5.26 -0.26 5.96
CA SER A 15 4.95 1.08 5.44
C SER A 15 5.90 1.46 4.30
N ILE A 16 7.19 1.12 4.44
CA ILE A 16 8.18 1.32 3.38
C ILE A 16 7.85 0.46 2.15
N ILE A 17 7.45 -0.79 2.36
CA ILE A 17 7.03 -1.71 1.29
C ILE A 17 5.84 -1.14 0.50
N LEU A 18 4.83 -0.56 1.17
CA LEU A 18 3.73 0.12 0.48
C LEU A 18 4.21 1.29 -0.38
N ILE A 19 5.09 2.14 0.16
CA ILE A 19 5.62 3.30 -0.57
C ILE A 19 6.40 2.84 -1.80
N LEU A 20 7.32 1.89 -1.63
CA LEU A 20 8.11 1.34 -2.73
C LEU A 20 7.22 0.65 -3.78
N GLY A 21 6.26 -0.17 -3.34
CA GLY A 21 5.27 -0.78 -4.22
C GLY A 21 4.49 0.28 -5.01
N GLY A 22 4.05 1.36 -4.35
CA GLY A 22 3.36 2.46 -5.00
C GLY A 22 4.21 3.21 -6.03
N VAL A 23 5.47 3.49 -5.72
CA VAL A 23 6.43 4.11 -6.66
C VAL A 23 6.63 3.22 -7.88
N LEU A 24 6.79 1.92 -7.67
CA LEU A 24 6.98 0.97 -8.74
C LEU A 24 5.69 0.84 -9.61
N PHE A 25 4.48 0.97 -9.03
CA PHE A 25 3.22 0.97 -9.80
C PHE A 25 3.18 2.16 -10.75
N LYS A 26 3.63 3.33 -10.28
CA LYS A 26 3.75 4.53 -11.13
C LYS A 26 4.84 4.38 -12.19
N LYS A 27 6.01 3.84 -11.82
CA LYS A 27 7.15 3.66 -12.74
C LYS A 27 6.83 2.67 -13.87
N PHE A 28 6.14 1.59 -13.55
CA PHE A 28 5.78 0.53 -14.50
C PHE A 28 4.32 0.58 -14.95
N LYS A 29 3.71 1.78 -14.95
CA LYS A 29 2.27 1.97 -15.20
C LYS A 29 1.74 1.36 -16.49
N ARG A 30 2.56 1.28 -17.54
CA ARG A 30 2.19 0.69 -18.85
C ARG A 30 2.41 -0.82 -18.94
N LYS A 31 3.09 -1.44 -17.96
CA LYS A 31 3.28 -2.89 -17.89
C LYS A 31 2.14 -3.53 -17.09
N THR A 32 1.81 -4.77 -17.39
CA THR A 32 0.99 -5.63 -16.51
C THR A 32 1.80 -5.97 -15.27
N TRP A 33 1.89 -5.02 -14.36
CA TRP A 33 2.66 -5.14 -13.15
C TRP A 33 1.72 -5.55 -12.03
N ASN A 34 1.78 -6.82 -11.61
CA ASN A 34 1.11 -7.52 -10.48
C ASN A 34 -0.08 -6.84 -9.78
N ASN A 35 -0.94 -6.16 -10.52
CA ASN A 35 -2.07 -5.44 -9.99
C ASN A 35 -3.33 -6.25 -10.28
N PRO A 36 -3.96 -6.86 -9.25
CA PRO A 36 -5.12 -7.72 -9.45
C PRO A 36 -6.29 -6.98 -10.11
N LEU A 37 -6.40 -5.65 -9.90
CA LEU A 37 -7.46 -4.84 -10.51
C LEU A 37 -7.35 -4.72 -12.03
N ILE A 38 -6.19 -5.02 -12.63
CA ILE A 38 -6.05 -5.07 -14.10
C ILE A 38 -6.94 -6.17 -14.69
N LEU A 39 -7.24 -7.24 -13.95
CA LEU A 39 -8.17 -8.29 -14.41
C LEU A 39 -9.58 -7.74 -14.66
N LEU A 40 -9.99 -6.75 -13.87
CA LEU A 40 -11.29 -6.09 -13.95
C LEU A 40 -11.29 -4.92 -14.95
N PHE A 41 -10.14 -4.24 -15.10
CA PHE A 41 -9.99 -3.02 -15.89
C PHE A 41 -8.94 -3.19 -17.02
N LYS A 42 -9.05 -4.26 -17.81
CA LYS A 42 -8.02 -4.73 -18.76
C LYS A 42 -7.50 -3.68 -19.75
N ASN A 43 -8.35 -2.75 -20.18
CA ASN A 43 -8.03 -1.72 -21.18
C ASN A 43 -7.41 -0.45 -20.58
N GLU A 44 -7.39 -0.33 -19.24
CA GLU A 44 -7.01 0.90 -18.53
C GLU A 44 -5.81 0.66 -17.60
N LYS A 45 -4.86 -0.19 -18.03
CA LYS A 45 -3.69 -0.58 -17.24
C LYS A 45 -2.93 0.61 -16.64
N GLU A 46 -2.73 1.64 -17.46
CA GLU A 46 -2.04 2.87 -17.04
C GLU A 46 -2.79 3.58 -15.92
N LEU A 47 -4.10 3.81 -16.08
CA LEU A 47 -4.95 4.44 -15.08
C LEU A 47 -5.02 3.61 -13.79
N VAL A 48 -5.14 2.29 -13.91
CA VAL A 48 -5.21 1.36 -12.77
C VAL A 48 -3.94 1.42 -11.95
N ASN A 49 -2.78 1.29 -12.60
CA ASN A 49 -1.49 1.31 -11.93
C ASN A 49 -1.18 2.68 -11.35
N GLU A 50 -1.49 3.77 -12.05
CA GLU A 50 -1.25 5.12 -11.54
C GLU A 50 -2.12 5.43 -10.31
N THR A 51 -3.40 5.06 -10.35
CA THR A 51 -4.31 5.23 -9.21
C THR A 51 -3.88 4.37 -8.03
N THR A 52 -3.55 3.10 -8.28
CA THR A 52 -3.06 2.18 -7.23
C THR A 52 -1.77 2.72 -6.62
N GLY A 53 -0.83 3.15 -7.45
CA GLY A 53 0.46 3.66 -7.00
C GLY A 53 0.34 4.91 -6.14
N ASN A 54 -0.50 5.87 -6.55
CA ASN A 54 -0.77 7.07 -5.75
C ASN A 54 -1.37 6.71 -4.39
N LEU A 55 -2.37 5.84 -4.37
CA LEU A 55 -3.03 5.42 -3.12
C LEU A 55 -2.09 4.62 -2.22
N TRP A 56 -1.24 3.75 -2.77
CA TRP A 56 -0.25 3.00 -2.00
C TRP A 56 0.81 3.89 -1.36
N ILE A 57 1.30 4.92 -2.07
CA ILE A 57 2.23 5.89 -1.49
C ILE A 57 1.56 6.62 -0.32
N VAL A 58 0.35 7.14 -0.53
CA VAL A 58 -0.40 7.86 0.52
C VAL A 58 -0.69 6.95 1.71
N GLY A 59 -1.20 5.74 1.47
CA GLY A 59 -1.49 4.74 2.50
C GLY A 59 -0.24 4.31 3.26
N GLY A 60 0.89 4.14 2.57
CA GLY A 60 2.17 3.84 3.21
C GLY A 60 2.66 4.96 4.11
N VAL A 61 2.51 6.23 3.71
CA VAL A 61 2.83 7.39 4.57
C VAL A 61 1.90 7.46 5.78
N ILE A 62 0.59 7.26 5.60
CA ILE A 62 -0.38 7.23 6.71
C ILE A 62 -0.04 6.11 7.69
N MET A 63 0.25 4.91 7.17
CA MET A 63 0.64 3.76 7.99
C MET A 63 1.94 4.04 8.75
N LEU A 64 2.93 4.66 8.11
CA LEU A 64 4.20 5.04 8.75
C LEU A 64 3.96 5.97 9.93
N VAL A 65 3.18 7.03 9.73
CA VAL A 65 2.83 7.99 10.79
C VAL A 65 2.07 7.28 11.91
N THR A 66 1.12 6.41 11.57
CA THR A 66 0.34 5.64 12.55
C THR A 66 1.24 4.75 13.41
N VAL A 67 2.18 4.04 12.80
CA VAL A 67 3.14 3.18 13.50
C VAL A 67 4.07 3.99 14.40
N ILE A 68 4.53 5.17 13.95
CA ILE A 68 5.43 6.03 14.76
C ILE A 68 4.69 6.66 15.95
N VAL A 69 3.43 7.08 15.75
CA VAL A 69 2.62 7.77 16.77
C VAL A 69 2.08 6.78 17.79
N LEU A 70 1.45 5.69 17.34
CA LEU A 70 0.83 4.71 18.23
C LEU A 70 1.83 3.70 18.81
N ARG A 71 3.03 3.61 18.21
CA ARG A 71 4.14 2.74 18.64
C ARG A 71 3.70 1.30 18.98
N PRO A 72 3.02 0.58 18.07
CA PRO A 72 2.57 -0.80 18.32
C PRO A 72 3.72 -1.83 18.27
N PHE A 73 4.94 -1.45 18.67
CA PHE A 73 6.18 -2.21 18.50
C PHE A 73 6.23 -3.52 19.33
N SER A 74 5.31 -3.67 20.28
CA SER A 74 5.23 -4.85 21.14
C SER A 74 4.56 -6.06 20.47
N SER A 75 3.77 -5.87 19.41
CA SER A 75 3.02 -6.95 18.77
C SER A 75 3.15 -6.93 17.26
N ILE A 76 3.97 -7.83 16.73
CA ILE A 76 4.15 -8.04 15.29
C ILE A 76 2.81 -8.39 14.62
N TYR A 77 1.94 -9.13 15.31
CA TYR A 77 0.61 -9.50 14.80
C TYR A 77 -0.26 -8.27 14.53
N LEU A 78 -0.24 -7.26 15.42
CA LEU A 78 -1.00 -6.03 15.19
C LEU A 78 -0.53 -5.30 13.93
N ILE A 79 0.78 -5.32 13.67
CA ILE A 79 1.38 -4.66 12.51
C ILE A 79 1.04 -5.41 11.22
N ALA A 80 1.08 -6.74 11.26
CA ALA A 80 0.67 -7.58 10.14
C ALA A 80 -0.83 -7.37 9.81
N ILE A 81 -1.71 -7.35 10.82
CA ILE A 81 -3.13 -7.07 10.64
C ILE A 81 -3.34 -5.67 10.06
N LEU A 82 -2.67 -4.66 10.62
CA LEU A 82 -2.74 -3.28 10.12
C LEU A 82 -2.29 -3.18 8.65
N TYR A 83 -1.21 -3.86 8.30
CA TYR A 83 -0.70 -3.89 6.93
C TYR A 83 -1.72 -4.53 5.96
N LEU A 84 -2.22 -5.72 6.30
CA LEU A 84 -3.16 -6.46 5.44
C LEU A 84 -4.47 -5.70 5.26
N THR A 85 -5.02 -5.16 6.35
CA THR A 85 -6.24 -4.33 6.30
C THR A 85 -6.01 -3.07 5.45
N THR A 86 -4.86 -2.42 5.59
CA THR A 86 -4.48 -1.28 4.75
C THR A 86 -4.45 -1.66 3.27
N ILE A 87 -3.81 -2.77 2.89
CA ILE A 87 -3.77 -3.23 1.48
C ILE A 87 -5.19 -3.46 0.93
N ILE A 88 -6.04 -4.16 1.68
CA ILE A 88 -7.42 -4.44 1.27
C ILE A 88 -8.18 -3.14 1.03
N LEU A 89 -8.10 -2.19 1.98
CA LEU A 89 -8.75 -0.89 1.87
C LEU A 89 -8.24 -0.10 0.65
N LEU A 90 -6.93 -0.09 0.42
CA LEU A 90 -6.33 0.61 -0.72
C LEU A 90 -6.80 0.03 -2.05
N TYR A 91 -6.94 -1.29 -2.18
CA TYR A 91 -7.49 -1.89 -3.39
C TYR A 91 -8.98 -1.57 -3.58
N ILE A 92 -9.78 -1.60 -2.53
CA ILE A 92 -11.20 -1.20 -2.58
C ILE A 92 -11.32 0.26 -3.03
N LEU A 93 -10.55 1.16 -2.43
CA LEU A 93 -10.53 2.58 -2.80
C LEU A 93 -10.09 2.78 -4.25
N THR A 94 -9.06 2.06 -4.70
CA THR A 94 -8.60 2.12 -6.09
C THR A 94 -9.72 1.70 -7.03
N TYR A 95 -10.39 0.58 -6.76
CA TYR A 95 -11.51 0.10 -7.56
C TYR A 95 -12.64 1.14 -7.64
N LEU A 96 -13.05 1.70 -6.51
CA LEU A 96 -14.12 2.71 -6.45
C LEU A 96 -13.76 3.99 -7.22
N MET A 97 -12.52 4.46 -7.11
CA MET A 97 -12.05 5.65 -7.82
C MET A 97 -12.02 5.46 -9.33
N ILE A 98 -11.55 4.30 -9.81
CA ILE A 98 -11.54 3.99 -11.24
C ILE A 98 -12.97 3.86 -11.77
N LYS A 99 -13.83 3.14 -11.04
CA LYS A 99 -15.24 2.99 -11.41
C LYS A 99 -15.95 4.33 -11.51
N ARG A 100 -15.70 5.25 -10.57
CA ARG A 100 -16.26 6.62 -10.59
C ARG A 100 -15.76 7.45 -11.78
N LYS A 101 -14.51 7.27 -12.23
CA LYS A 101 -13.99 7.98 -13.41
C LYS A 101 -14.57 7.52 -14.74
N ARG A 102 -15.24 6.35 -14.77
CA ARG A 102 -15.91 5.80 -15.96
C ARG A 102 -17.40 6.16 -16.06
N LEU A 103 -18.02 6.54 -14.95
CA LEU A 103 -19.40 7.02 -14.89
C LEU A 103 -19.43 8.51 -15.23
#